data_AF-A0A2N8MGT2-F1
#
_entry.id   AF-A0A2N8MGT2-F1
#
_cell.length_a   1.000
_cell.length_b   1.000
_cell.length_c   1.000
_cell.angle_alpha   90.00
_cell.angle_beta   90.00
_cell.angle_gamma   90.00
#
_symmetry.space_group_name_H-M   'P 1'
#
loop_
_entity.id
_entity.type
_entity.pdbx_description
1 polymer ?
#
loop_
_entity_poly.entity_id
_entity_poly.type
_entity_poly.pdbx_seq_one_letter_code
_entity_poly.pdbx_strand_id
1 'polypeptide(L)'
;MKKNPRFQLVQTGDETIRWRLLGGNNVSLGSAPDDYPRAEECLVAITWLNTHIAELTSDFSHLSGGRWRWRLHAGDRIVAIASHAYGRRIEAQRGLDRFRSATTEAAIGEGIETIADWRRKYRRNSAGHSPNPFP
;
A
#
# COMPACT_ATOMS: atom_id res chain seq x y z
N MET A 1 -18.22 -6.31 11.69
CA MET A 1 -16.83 -6.81 11.85
C MET A 1 -15.90 -5.78 11.24
N LYS A 2 -15.11 -5.04 12.04
CA LYS A 2 -14.03 -4.19 11.49
C LYS A 2 -12.97 -5.15 10.94
N LYS A 3 -12.66 -5.10 9.64
CA LYS A 3 -11.54 -5.90 9.13
C LYS A 3 -10.25 -5.30 9.69
N ASN A 4 -9.29 -6.14 10.08
CA ASN A 4 -8.00 -5.64 10.53
C ASN A 4 -7.27 -5.00 9.34
N PRO A 5 -6.57 -3.88 9.57
CA PRO A 5 -5.69 -3.33 8.57
C PRO A 5 -4.62 -4.36 8.19
N ARG A 6 -4.26 -4.40 6.91
CA ARG A 6 -3.31 -5.39 6.39
C ARG A 6 -2.46 -4.79 5.28
N PHE A 7 -1.19 -5.18 5.27
CA PHE A 7 -0.32 -4.92 4.13
C PHE A 7 -0.57 -5.94 3.04
N GLN A 8 -0.53 -5.46 1.80
CA GLN A 8 -0.71 -6.29 0.62
C GLN A 8 0.33 -5.94 -0.42
N LEU A 9 1.01 -6.95 -0.95
CA LEU A 9 1.96 -6.78 -2.03
C LEU A 9 1.22 -6.93 -3.36
N VAL A 10 1.27 -5.90 -4.19
CA VAL A 10 0.61 -5.84 -5.49
C VAL A 10 1.67 -5.81 -6.57
N GLN A 11 1.62 -6.77 -7.49
CA GLN A 11 2.49 -6.77 -8.65
C GLN A 11 2.05 -5.68 -9.64
N THR A 12 2.92 -4.69 -9.89
CA THR A 12 2.63 -3.53 -10.76
C THR A 12 3.17 -3.72 -12.18
N GLY A 13 4.26 -4.46 -12.33
CA GLY A 13 4.92 -4.78 -13.62
C GLY A 13 5.20 -6.28 -13.79
N ASP A 14 6.04 -6.65 -14.75
CA ASP A 14 6.40 -8.05 -14.99
C ASP A 14 7.17 -8.67 -13.81
N GLU A 15 8.03 -7.88 -13.16
CA GLU A 15 8.85 -8.32 -12.02
C GLU A 15 8.84 -7.33 -10.85
N THR A 16 8.04 -6.27 -10.91
CA THR A 16 7.99 -5.25 -9.87
C THR A 16 6.77 -5.39 -8.98
N ILE A 17 6.99 -5.18 -7.69
CA ILE A 17 6.02 -5.35 -6.63
C ILE A 17 5.97 -4.06 -5.83
N ARG A 18 4.76 -3.62 -5.53
CA ARG A 18 4.52 -2.48 -4.67
C ARG A 18 3.68 -2.90 -3.49
N TRP A 19 4.09 -2.52 -2.29
CA TRP A 19 3.24 -2.71 -1.13
C TRP A 19 2.18 -1.61 -1.03
N ARG A 20 0.99 -1.98 -0.57
CA ARG A 20 -0.08 -1.07 -0.19
C ARG A 20 -0.63 -1.44 1.18
N LEU A 21 -1.05 -0.44 1.93
CA LEU A 21 -1.74 -0.63 3.21
C LEU A 21 -3.24 -0.48 3.00
N LEU A 22 -3.98 -1.52 3.36
CA LEU A 22 -5.43 -1.52 3.37
C LEU A 22 -5.93 -1.28 4.80
N GLY A 23 -6.81 -0.30 4.97
CA GLY A 23 -7.52 -0.08 6.22
C GLY A 23 -8.70 -1.03 6.42
N GLY A 24 -9.44 -0.86 7.52
CA GLY A 24 -10.49 -1.81 7.91
C GLY A 24 -11.74 -1.92 7.02
N ASN A 25 -11.84 -1.10 5.98
CA ASN A 25 -12.85 -1.20 4.92
C ASN A 25 -12.26 -1.64 3.57
N ASN A 26 -11.06 -2.24 3.57
CA ASN A 26 -10.32 -2.59 2.36
C ASN A 26 -10.00 -1.37 1.48
N VAL A 27 -9.96 -0.19 2.09
CA VAL A 27 -9.61 1.07 1.44
C VAL A 27 -8.10 1.22 1.47
N SER A 28 -7.50 1.49 0.32
CA SER A 28 -6.09 1.84 0.20
C SER A 28 -5.83 3.15 0.93
N LEU A 29 -5.13 3.08 2.06
CA LEU A 29 -4.76 4.26 2.85
C LEU A 29 -3.49 4.88 2.27
N GLY A 30 -2.47 4.05 2.02
CA GLY A 30 -1.20 4.48 1.46
C GLY A 30 -0.50 3.34 0.74
N SER A 31 0.53 3.69 -0.01
CA SER A 31 1.35 2.76 -0.78
C SER A 31 2.82 3.16 -0.70
N ALA A 32 3.68 2.23 -1.11
CA ALA A 32 5.08 2.56 -1.33
C ALA A 32 5.23 3.69 -2.37
N PRO A 33 6.23 4.58 -2.20
CA PRO A 33 6.56 5.60 -3.18
C PRO A 33 7.04 5.01 -4.51
N ASP A 34 7.82 3.93 -4.43
CA ASP A 34 8.47 3.26 -5.55
C ASP A 34 8.11 1.77 -5.58
N ASP A 35 8.28 1.17 -6.76
CA ASP A 35 8.15 -0.27 -6.95
C ASP A 35 9.46 -0.97 -6.59
N TYR A 36 9.34 -2.11 -5.91
CA TYR A 36 10.47 -2.94 -5.52
C TYR A 36 10.62 -4.11 -6.50
N PRO A 37 11.85 -4.59 -6.74
CA PRO A 37 12.10 -5.76 -7.60
C PRO A 37 11.73 -7.09 -6.94
N ARG A 38 11.58 -7.12 -5.60
CA ARG A 38 11.34 -8.34 -4.82
C ARG A 38 10.37 -8.11 -3.68
N ALA A 39 9.68 -9.17 -3.28
CA ALA A 39 8.77 -9.16 -2.15
C ALA A 39 9.51 -9.01 -0.81
N GLU A 40 10.71 -9.59 -0.69
CA GLU A 40 11.56 -9.47 0.51
C GLU A 40 11.91 -8.00 0.81
N GLU A 41 12.29 -7.23 -0.21
CA GLU A 41 12.59 -5.79 -0.10
C GLU A 41 11.35 -5.00 0.35
N CYS A 42 10.17 -5.36 -0.18
CA CYS A 42 8.91 -4.79 0.31
C CYS A 42 8.69 -5.10 1.79
N LEU A 43 8.92 -6.34 2.22
CA LEU A 43 8.71 -6.76 3.62
C LEU A 43 9.66 -6.04 4.56
N VAL A 44 10.94 -5.90 4.18
CA VAL A 44 11.92 -5.11 4.94
C VAL A 44 11.47 -3.66 5.05
N ALA A 45 11.04 -3.05 3.94
CA ALA A 45 10.56 -1.67 3.93
C ALA A 45 9.30 -1.48 4.80
N ILE A 46 8.34 -2.41 4.75
CA ILE A 46 7.12 -2.39 5.57
C ILE A 46 7.45 -2.53 7.05
N THR A 47 8.36 -3.46 7.40
CA THR A 47 8.77 -3.71 8.78
C THR A 47 9.46 -2.49 9.36
N TRP A 48 10.42 -1.93 8.60
CA TRP A 48 11.09 -0.70 8.97
C TRP A 48 10.12 0.47 9.12
N LEU A 49 9.18 0.63 8.19
CA LEU A 49 8.13 1.65 8.23
C LEU A 49 7.26 1.51 9.48
N ASN A 50 6.81 0.30 9.83
CA ASN A 50 6.00 0.06 11.02
C ASN A 50 6.76 0.43 12.31
N THR A 51 8.03 0.07 12.40
CA THR A 51 8.86 0.43 13.56
C THR A 51 9.07 1.94 13.70
N HIS A 52 9.31 2.65 12.59
CA HIS A 52 9.65 4.08 12.63
C HIS A 52 8.45 5.00 12.42
N ILE A 53 7.23 4.47 12.20
CA ILE A 53 6.03 5.25 11.80
C ILE A 53 5.74 6.44 12.72
N ALA A 54 6.03 6.31 14.01
CA ALA A 54 5.84 7.33 15.02
C ALA A 54 6.85 8.49 14.90
N GLU A 55 8.06 8.22 14.39
CA GLU A 55 9.14 9.19 14.20
C GLU A 55 9.13 9.83 12.80
N LEU A 56 8.38 9.25 11.86
CA LEU A 56 8.32 9.77 10.48
C LEU A 56 7.64 11.13 10.40
N THR A 57 8.25 12.01 9.61
CA THR A 57 7.69 13.32 9.30
C THR A 57 6.68 13.21 8.17
N SER A 58 5.58 13.96 8.27
CA SER A 58 4.56 14.01 7.22
C SER A 58 4.54 15.35 6.50
N ASP A 59 4.63 15.31 5.18
CA ASP A 59 4.45 16.47 4.31
C ASP A 59 3.07 16.46 3.64
N PHE A 60 2.49 17.64 3.41
CA PHE A 60 1.25 17.80 2.66
C PHE A 60 1.50 18.61 1.41
N SER A 61 1.46 17.92 0.28
CA SER A 61 1.72 18.54 -1.00
C SER A 61 0.43 18.90 -1.71
N HIS A 62 0.36 20.14 -2.17
CA HIS A 62 -0.74 20.65 -2.97
C HIS A 62 -0.52 20.28 -4.44
N LEU A 63 -1.49 19.54 -4.99
CA LEU A 63 -1.53 19.11 -6.39
C LEU A 63 -2.37 20.10 -7.21
N SER A 64 -2.02 20.25 -8.48
CA SER A 64 -2.77 21.03 -9.45
C SER A 64 -4.24 20.58 -9.47
N GLY A 65 -5.17 21.51 -9.21
CA GLY A 65 -6.60 21.23 -9.10
C GLY A 65 -7.16 21.26 -7.67
N GLY A 66 -6.48 21.90 -6.72
CA GLY A 66 -7.01 22.08 -5.36
C GLY A 66 -6.92 20.82 -4.50
N ARG A 67 -6.12 19.83 -4.91
CA ARG A 67 -6.04 18.54 -4.24
C ARG A 67 -4.82 18.46 -3.33
N TRP A 68 -4.92 17.66 -2.29
CA TRP A 68 -3.90 17.49 -1.26
C TRP A 68 -3.47 16.03 -1.20
N ARG A 69 -2.17 15.79 -1.14
CA ARG A 69 -1.61 14.45 -0.93
C ARG A 69 -0.61 14.51 0.20
N TRP A 70 -0.76 13.61 1.16
CA TRP A 70 0.24 13.44 2.22
C TRP A 70 1.36 12.51 1.76
N ARG A 71 2.56 12.76 2.27
CA ARG A 71 3.76 11.95 2.07
C ARG A 71 4.45 11.74 3.41
N LEU A 72 5.02 10.57 3.64
CA LEU A 72 5.81 10.27 4.82
C LEU A 72 7.29 10.22 4.45
N HIS A 73 8.08 10.91 5.25
CA HIS A 73 9.51 11.11 5.08
C HIS A 73 10.26 10.51 6.27
N ALA A 74 11.29 9.74 5.93
CA ALA A 74 12.30 9.19 6.81
C ALA A 74 13.61 9.95 6.57
N GLY A 75 13.82 11.04 7.30
CA GLY A 75 14.90 11.98 6.98
C GLY A 75 14.71 12.53 5.56
N ASP A 76 15.64 12.21 4.66
CA ASP A 76 15.63 12.69 3.27
C ASP A 76 14.81 11.79 2.32
N ARG A 77 14.47 10.57 2.74
CA ARG A 77 13.83 9.56 1.87
C ARG A 77 12.32 9.51 2.09
N ILE A 78 11.56 9.50 1.00
CA ILE A 78 10.11 9.22 1.06
C ILE A 78 9.95 7.72 1.30
N VAL A 79 9.09 7.36 2.26
CA VAL A 79 8.84 5.95 2.62
C VAL A 79 7.40 5.52 2.41
N ALA A 80 6.45 6.46 2.40
CA ALA A 80 5.06 6.16 2.05
C ALA A 80 4.37 7.37 1.44
N ILE A 81 3.39 7.12 0.58
CA ILE A 81 2.57 8.17 -0.03
C ILE A 81 1.09 7.82 0.05
N ALA A 82 0.23 8.84 0.08
CA ALA A 82 -1.20 8.62 0.02
C ALA A 82 -1.60 8.00 -1.32
N SER A 83 -2.41 6.94 -1.26
CA SER A 83 -2.89 6.26 -2.46
C SER A 83 -3.82 7.14 -3.32
N HIS A 84 -4.51 8.10 -2.70
CA HIS A 84 -5.45 9.01 -3.36
C HIS A 84 -5.15 10.46 -2.98
N ALA A 85 -5.53 11.39 -3.86
CA ALA A 85 -5.48 12.81 -3.58
C ALA A 85 -6.82 13.27 -2.98
N TYR A 86 -6.75 14.08 -1.93
CA TYR A 86 -7.90 14.57 -1.17
C TYR A 86 -8.32 15.94 -1.65
N GLY A 87 -9.60 16.31 -1.50
CA GLY A 87 -10.07 17.64 -1.86
C GLY A 87 -9.66 18.71 -0.85
N ARG A 88 -9.37 18.32 0.39
CA ARG A 88 -9.02 19.25 1.47
C ARG A 88 -7.81 18.76 2.28
N ARG A 89 -7.03 19.70 2.81
CA ARG A 89 -5.92 19.43 3.72
C ARG A 89 -6.36 18.61 4.95
N ILE A 90 -7.52 18.92 5.52
CA ILE A 90 -8.05 18.20 6.69
C ILE A 90 -8.39 16.73 6.38
N GLU A 91 -8.84 16.44 5.16
CA GLU A 91 -9.10 15.07 4.73
C GLU A 91 -7.79 14.32 4.53
N ALA A 92 -6.77 14.98 3.96
CA ALA A 92 -5.43 14.40 3.88
C ALA A 92 -4.87 14.10 5.27
N GLN A 93 -5.02 15.01 6.23
CA GLN A 93 -4.59 14.78 7.62
C GLN A 93 -5.31 13.59 8.26
N ARG A 94 -6.63 13.46 8.05
CA ARG A 94 -7.40 12.29 8.52
C ARG A 94 -6.98 10.99 7.83
N GLY A 95 -6.65 11.06 6.54
CA GLY A 95 -6.13 9.92 5.79
C GLY A 95 -4.78 9.44 6.32
N LEU A 96 -3.90 10.39 6.65
CA LEU A 96 -2.60 10.12 7.27
C LEU A 96 -2.74 9.51 8.67
N ASP A 97 -3.62 10.07 9.51
CA ASP A 97 -3.88 9.54 10.85
C ASP A 97 -4.37 8.09 10.79
N ARG A 98 -5.32 7.81 9.90
CA ARG A 98 -5.77 6.43 9.63
C ARG A 98 -4.63 5.54 9.13
N PHE A 99 -3.74 6.07 8.28
CA PHE A 99 -2.59 5.30 7.80
C PHE A 99 -1.66 4.94 8.96
N ARG A 100 -1.31 5.90 9.83
CA ARG A 100 -0.46 5.64 11.01
C ARG A 100 -1.06 4.58 11.93
N SER A 101 -2.33 4.74 12.32
CA SER A 101 -3.01 3.75 13.17
C SER A 101 -3.10 2.39 12.48
N ALA A 102 -3.45 2.36 11.19
CA ALA A 102 -3.49 1.12 10.42
C ALA A 102 -2.11 0.46 10.28
N THR A 103 -1.04 1.25 10.15
CA THR A 103 0.33 0.73 10.07
C THR A 103 0.69 0.06 11.37
N THR A 104 0.42 0.68 12.52
CA THR A 104 0.70 0.12 13.85
C THR A 104 -0.16 -1.11 14.16
N GLU A 105 -1.42 -1.12 13.73
CA GLU A 105 -2.36 -2.24 13.94
C GLU A 105 -2.15 -3.40 12.95
N ALA A 106 -1.56 -3.15 11.79
CA ALA A 106 -1.40 -4.17 10.77
C ALA A 106 -0.34 -5.19 11.17
N ALA A 107 -0.68 -6.47 11.02
CA ALA A 107 0.27 -7.56 11.23
C ALA A 107 1.36 -7.52 10.15
N ILE A 108 2.62 -7.38 10.58
CA ILE A 108 3.82 -7.46 9.73
C ILE A 108 4.36 -8.89 9.81
N GLY A 109 4.68 -9.53 8.66
CA GLY A 109 5.28 -10.87 8.64
C GLY A 109 4.39 -11.92 7.96
N GLU A 110 3.86 -12.88 8.72
CA GLU A 110 3.27 -14.12 8.19
C GLU A 110 1.92 -13.96 7.45
N GLY A 111 1.27 -12.81 7.57
CA GLY A 111 -0.05 -12.55 6.98
C GLY A 111 -0.05 -11.65 5.73
N ILE A 112 1.12 -11.25 5.22
CA ILE A 112 1.22 -10.33 4.08
C ILE A 112 0.95 -11.11 2.79
N GLU A 113 -0.29 -11.05 2.33
CA GLU A 113 -0.70 -11.68 1.07
C GLU A 113 -0.06 -10.98 -0.13
N THR A 114 0.65 -11.76 -0.95
CA THR A 114 1.21 -11.28 -2.23
C THR A 114 0.24 -11.58 -3.36
N ILE A 115 -0.40 -10.55 -3.91
CA ILE A 115 -1.17 -10.64 -5.15
C ILE A 115 -0.21 -10.62 -6.35
N ALA A 116 0.64 -11.64 -6.44
CA ALA A 116 1.36 -12.00 -7.67
C ALA A 116 0.70 -13.23 -8.32
N ASP A 117 0.01 -14.06 -7.53
CA ASP A 117 -0.16 -15.47 -7.88
C ASP A 117 -1.38 -15.78 -8.76
N TRP A 118 -2.36 -14.89 -8.95
CA TRP A 118 -3.48 -15.21 -9.85
C TRP A 118 -3.04 -15.28 -11.32
N ARG A 119 -2.05 -14.49 -11.76
CA ARG A 119 -1.54 -14.64 -13.14
C ARG A 119 -0.70 -15.90 -13.32
N ARG A 120 0.17 -16.24 -12.35
CA ARG A 120 1.06 -17.41 -12.46
C ARG A 120 0.31 -18.74 -12.33
N LYS A 121 -0.69 -18.80 -11.45
CA LYS A 121 -1.53 -19.98 -11.23
C LYS A 121 -2.37 -20.35 -12.46
N TYR A 122 -2.77 -19.36 -13.28
CA TYR A 122 -3.56 -19.61 -14.50
C TYR A 122 -2.74 -19.62 -15.79
N ARG A 123 -1.50 -19.09 -15.81
CA ARG A 123 -0.61 -19.18 -16.99
C ARG A 123 -0.05 -20.59 -17.22
N ARG A 124 0.04 -21.44 -16.19
CA ARG A 124 0.52 -22.82 -16.35
C ARG A 124 -0.57 -23.81 -16.83
N ASN A 125 -1.84 -23.38 -16.95
CA ASN A 125 -2.94 -24.25 -17.37
C ASN A 125 -3.79 -23.70 -18.54
N SER A 126 -3.37 -22.62 -19.19
CA SER A 126 -4.09 -22.03 -20.34
C SER A 126 -3.54 -22.50 -21.70
N ALA A 127 -3.30 -23.81 -21.81
CA ALA A 127 -3.56 -24.53 -23.05
C ALA A 127 -4.96 -25.15 -22.92
N GLY A 128 -6.00 -24.32 -23.02
CA GLY A 128 -7.38 -24.78 -23.05
C GLY A 128 -8.29 -24.15 -21.99
N HIS A 129 -9.28 -23.41 -22.47
CA HIS A 129 -10.53 -23.08 -21.79
C HIS A 129 -10.50 -21.95 -20.73
N SER A 130 -10.92 -20.76 -21.16
CA SER A 130 -11.38 -19.68 -20.28
C SER A 130 -12.82 -19.93 -19.85
N PRO A 131 -13.15 -20.18 -18.58
CA PRO A 131 -14.49 -19.92 -18.08
C PRO A 131 -14.55 -18.46 -17.64
N ASN A 132 -15.42 -17.71 -18.30
CA ASN A 132 -15.74 -16.33 -17.99
C ASN A 132 -16.40 -16.26 -16.60
N PRO A 133 -15.79 -15.65 -15.56
CA PRO A 133 -16.51 -15.38 -14.33
C PRO A 133 -16.93 -13.91 -14.36
N PHE A 134 -18.19 -13.66 -14.68
CA PHE A 134 -19.15 -12.86 -13.90
C PHE A 134 -20.42 -12.69 -14.76
N PRO A 135 -21.61 -12.78 -14.14
CA PRO A 135 -22.90 -12.88 -14.82
C PRO A 135 -23.33 -11.62 -15.57
#